data_AF-A0A7W1CHU9-F1
#
_entry.id   AF-A0A7W1CHU9-F1
#
_cell.length_a   1.000
_cell.length_b   1.000
_cell.length_c   1.000
_cell.angle_alpha   90.00
_cell.angle_beta   90.00
_cell.angle_gamma   90.00
#
_symmetry.space_group_name_H-M   'P 1'
#
loop_
_entity.id
_entity.type
_entity.pdbx_description
1 polymer ?
#
loop_
_entity_poly.entity_id
_entity_poly.type
_entity_poly.pdbx_seq_one_letter_code
_entity_poly.pdbx_strand_id
1 'polypeptide(L)'
;MTSKKYISDFLEKAGIELNGSRPFDLKVCDPLFFKLNILFQPSLKVGEAYMKGWWECDRLDEFFFKICRHYNHDEMYSLPASLLSLLKNKFFNLQNEMRSKQVAEQHYNLGNDLYAAMLGTSMAYTCG
;
A
#
# COMPACT_ATOMS: atom_id res chain seq x y z
N MET A 1 -3.85 9.61 -19.68
CA MET A 1 -3.47 10.33 -18.44
C MET A 1 -2.13 9.80 -17.97
N THR A 2 -1.12 10.65 -17.76
CA THR A 2 0.21 10.25 -17.26
C THR A 2 0.14 9.87 -15.77
N SER A 3 0.93 8.88 -15.32
CA SER A 3 0.94 8.45 -13.90
C SER A 3 1.21 9.62 -12.94
N LYS A 4 2.11 10.55 -13.31
CA LYS A 4 2.37 11.76 -12.52
C LYS A 4 1.12 12.60 -12.28
N LYS A 5 0.32 12.83 -13.33
CA LYS A 5 -0.92 13.61 -13.21
C LYS A 5 -1.95 12.87 -12.34
N TYR A 6 -2.12 11.57 -12.56
CA TYR A 6 -3.01 10.76 -11.72
C TYR A 6 -2.64 10.82 -10.24
N ILE A 7 -1.34 10.65 -9.91
CA ILE A 7 -0.85 10.72 -8.53
C ILE A 7 -1.03 12.12 -7.95
N SER A 8 -0.69 13.16 -8.70
CA SER A 8 -0.85 14.55 -8.25
C SER A 8 -2.31 14.89 -7.95
N ASP A 9 -3.21 14.62 -8.91
CA ASP A 9 -4.64 14.88 -8.77
C ASP A 9 -5.23 14.05 -7.61
N PHE A 10 -4.71 12.83 -7.38
CA PHE A 10 -5.12 11.96 -6.28
C PHE A 10 -4.69 12.50 -4.90
N LEU A 11 -3.43 12.89 -4.75
CA LEU A 11 -2.89 13.43 -3.50
C LEU A 11 -3.55 14.78 -3.17
N GLU A 12 -3.79 15.61 -4.17
CA GLU A 12 -4.44 16.92 -4.01
C GLU A 12 -5.85 16.80 -3.41
N LYS A 13 -6.64 15.80 -3.86
CA LYS A 13 -7.95 15.49 -3.25
C LYS A 13 -7.87 15.16 -1.76
N ALA A 14 -6.77 14.57 -1.30
CA ALA A 14 -6.52 14.25 0.10
C ALA A 14 -5.83 15.41 0.87
N GLY A 15 -5.61 16.55 0.21
CA GLY A 15 -4.90 17.69 0.78
C GLY A 15 -3.41 17.42 1.02
N ILE A 16 -2.80 16.55 0.21
CA ILE A 16 -1.38 16.18 0.26
C ILE A 16 -0.68 16.80 -0.95
N GLU A 17 0.46 17.44 -0.70
CA GLU A 17 1.28 18.06 -1.73
C GLU A 17 2.41 17.13 -2.16
N LEU A 18 2.70 17.10 -3.45
CA LEU A 18 3.82 16.37 -3.98
C LEU A 18 5.09 17.22 -3.87
N ASN A 19 6.12 16.68 -3.22
CA ASN A 19 7.31 17.40 -2.77
C ASN A 19 6.99 18.60 -1.86
N GLY A 20 5.92 18.50 -1.07
CA GLY A 20 5.57 19.50 -0.07
C GLY A 20 6.50 19.51 1.14
N SER A 21 6.38 20.53 1.98
CA SER A 21 7.21 20.70 3.18
C SER A 21 6.56 20.21 4.47
N ARG A 22 5.29 19.79 4.44
CA ARG A 22 4.58 19.30 5.63
C ARG A 22 5.03 17.85 5.90
N PRO A 23 5.01 17.40 7.16
CA PRO A 23 5.54 16.08 7.51
C PRO A 23 4.79 14.91 6.86
N PHE A 24 3.52 15.10 6.50
CA PHE A 24 2.69 14.12 5.80
C PHE A 24 2.72 14.26 4.27
N ASP A 25 3.49 15.21 3.72
CA ASP A 25 3.62 15.36 2.27
C ASP A 25 4.53 14.28 1.68
N LEU A 26 4.18 13.84 0.46
CA LEU A 26 4.94 12.82 -0.25
C LEU A 26 6.14 13.47 -0.94
N LYS A 27 7.36 13.05 -0.61
CA LYS A 27 8.59 13.51 -1.26
C LYS A 27 9.07 12.45 -2.24
N VAL A 28 9.28 12.83 -3.49
CA VAL A 28 9.78 11.94 -4.54
C VAL A 28 11.29 11.96 -4.55
N CYS A 29 11.89 10.82 -4.24
CA CYS A 29 13.34 10.63 -4.21
C CYS A 29 13.87 10.13 -5.57
N ASP A 30 13.05 9.39 -6.32
CA ASP A 30 13.41 8.83 -7.63
C ASP A 30 12.33 9.13 -8.70
N PRO A 31 12.67 9.77 -9.85
CA PRO A 31 11.76 9.98 -10.96
C PRO A 31 11.12 8.70 -11.56
N LEU A 32 11.72 7.53 -11.34
CA LEU A 32 11.15 6.22 -11.73
C LEU A 32 9.79 5.97 -11.06
N PHE A 33 9.49 6.59 -9.92
CA PHE A 33 8.18 6.55 -9.28
C PHE A 33 7.05 6.88 -10.27
N PHE A 34 7.22 7.90 -11.10
CA PHE A 34 6.21 8.32 -12.08
C PHE A 34 6.18 7.45 -13.34
N LYS A 35 7.17 6.59 -13.56
CA LYS A 35 7.18 5.65 -14.68
C LYS A 35 6.43 4.36 -14.34
N LEU A 36 6.09 4.14 -13.07
CA LEU A 36 5.25 3.02 -12.67
C LEU A 36 3.88 3.12 -13.33
N ASN A 37 3.38 1.97 -13.81
CA ASN A 37 2.02 1.86 -14.33
C ASN A 37 1.00 1.82 -13.19
N ILE A 38 0.92 2.89 -12.39
CA ILE A 38 0.14 2.98 -11.14
C ILE A 38 -1.37 2.81 -11.35
N LEU A 39 -1.86 3.03 -12.58
CA LEU A 39 -3.26 2.81 -12.93
C LEU A 39 -3.70 1.35 -12.76
N PHE A 40 -2.74 0.41 -12.86
CA PHE A 40 -2.99 -1.00 -12.60
C PHE A 40 -2.41 -1.34 -11.22
N GLN A 41 -3.27 -1.48 -10.21
CA GLN A 41 -2.95 -1.70 -8.78
C GLN A 41 -2.25 -0.51 -8.09
N PRO A 42 -2.95 0.62 -7.87
CA PRO A 42 -2.37 1.83 -7.31
C PRO A 42 -1.73 1.63 -5.94
N SER A 43 -2.46 1.02 -4.99
CA SER A 43 -1.99 0.77 -3.62
C SER A 43 -0.69 -0.05 -3.58
N LEU A 44 -0.65 -1.18 -4.30
CA LEU A 44 0.52 -2.05 -4.32
C LEU A 44 1.75 -1.35 -4.89
N LYS A 45 1.61 -0.68 -6.04
CA LYS A 45 2.74 -0.03 -6.71
C LYS A 45 3.28 1.17 -5.93
N VAL A 46 2.41 1.91 -5.24
CA VAL A 46 2.84 2.99 -4.35
C VAL A 46 3.60 2.41 -3.14
N GLY A 47 3.11 1.31 -2.55
CA GLY A 47 3.80 0.63 -1.45
C GLY A 47 5.17 0.05 -1.85
N GLU A 48 5.26 -0.63 -3.00
CA GLU A 48 6.54 -1.13 -3.51
C GLU A 48 7.53 0.00 -3.81
N ALA A 49 7.04 1.14 -4.31
CA ALA A 49 7.87 2.32 -4.53
C ALA A 49 8.41 2.89 -3.21
N TYR A 50 7.62 2.86 -2.14
CA TYR A 50 8.07 3.25 -0.80
C TYR A 50 9.17 2.30 -0.29
N MET A 51 8.95 0.99 -0.42
CA MET A 51 9.96 -0.02 -0.03
C MET A 51 11.27 0.11 -0.80
N LYS A 52 11.22 0.60 -2.06
CA LYS A 52 12.41 0.89 -2.89
C LYS A 52 13.04 2.26 -2.61
N GLY A 53 12.48 3.07 -1.73
CA GLY A 53 12.94 4.43 -1.44
C GLY A 53 12.73 5.41 -2.60
N TRP A 54 11.78 5.14 -3.50
CA TRP A 54 11.49 6.04 -4.63
C TRP A 54 10.65 7.25 -4.22
N TRP A 55 9.98 7.14 -3.08
CA TRP A 55 9.37 8.26 -2.38
C TRP A 55 9.43 8.01 -0.87
N GLU A 56 9.36 9.08 -0.10
CA GLU A 56 9.39 9.08 1.36
C GLU A 56 8.37 10.05 1.94
N CYS A 57 8.08 9.89 3.23
CA CYS A 57 7.19 10.76 4.00
C CYS A 57 7.57 10.65 5.48
N ASP A 58 7.64 11.79 6.17
CA ASP A 58 8.11 11.82 7.56
C ASP A 58 7.05 11.25 8.53
N ARG A 59 5.76 11.40 8.17
CA ARG A 59 4.60 10.94 8.97
C ARG A 59 3.63 10.13 8.11
N LEU A 60 4.02 8.88 7.83
CA LEU A 60 3.20 7.93 7.09
C LEU A 60 1.82 7.68 7.71
N ASP A 61 1.73 7.71 9.04
CA ASP A 61 0.48 7.56 9.78
C ASP A 61 -0.53 8.67 9.41
N GLU A 62 -0.08 9.93 9.39
CA GLU A 62 -0.91 11.07 8.99
C GLU A 62 -1.20 11.08 7.49
N PHE A 63 -0.23 10.67 6.66
CA PHE A 63 -0.42 10.49 5.22
C PHE A 63 -1.57 9.51 4.96
N PHE A 64 -1.52 8.30 5.51
CA PHE A 64 -2.57 7.30 5.31
C PHE A 64 -3.89 7.69 5.97
N PHE A 65 -3.88 8.37 7.11
CA PHE A 65 -5.11 8.93 7.69
C PHE A 65 -5.83 9.88 6.72
N LYS A 66 -5.10 10.81 6.09
CA LYS A 66 -5.65 11.76 5.11
C LYS A 66 -6.17 11.07 3.86
N ILE A 67 -5.39 10.13 3.31
CA ILE A 67 -5.79 9.29 2.19
C ILE A 67 -7.08 8.57 2.53
N CYS A 68 -7.12 7.77 3.60
CA CYS A 68 -8.29 6.98 3.97
C CYS A 68 -9.53 7.83 4.30
N ARG A 69 -9.37 9.07 4.77
CA ARG A 69 -10.50 9.97 5.05
C ARG A 69 -11.13 10.59 3.81
N HIS A 70 -10.33 10.89 2.79
CA HIS A 70 -10.81 11.51 1.55
C HIS A 70 -11.10 10.49 0.46
N TYR A 71 -10.67 9.24 0.68
CA TYR A 71 -10.81 8.20 -0.31
C TYR A 71 -12.13 7.46 -0.15
N ASN A 72 -12.95 7.54 -1.20
CA ASN A 72 -14.13 6.70 -1.33
C ASN A 72 -13.66 5.34 -1.89
N HIS A 73 -13.95 4.25 -1.18
CA HIS A 73 -13.44 2.91 -1.51
C HIS A 73 -13.80 2.47 -2.95
N ASP A 74 -14.90 3.01 -3.48
CA ASP A 74 -15.42 2.76 -4.83
C ASP A 74 -14.55 3.38 -5.95
N GLU A 75 -13.76 4.42 -5.68
CA GLU A 75 -12.93 5.08 -6.71
C GLU A 75 -11.63 4.28 -7.04
N MET A 76 -11.15 3.41 -6.15
CA MET A 76 -9.91 2.63 -6.38
C MET A 76 -10.12 1.44 -7.30
N TYR A 77 -11.31 0.85 -7.26
CA TYR A 77 -11.67 -0.27 -8.10
C TYR A 77 -12.23 0.25 -9.42
N SER A 78 -11.34 0.76 -10.28
CA SER A 78 -11.71 0.87 -11.69
C SER A 78 -12.21 -0.51 -12.17
N LEU A 79 -13.39 -0.53 -12.79
CA LEU A 79 -14.07 -1.72 -13.34
C LEU A 79 -13.13 -2.75 -14.02
N PRO A 80 -12.05 -2.37 -14.74
CA PRO A 80 -11.14 -3.33 -15.35
C PRO A 80 -10.24 -4.08 -14.35
N ALA A 81 -9.75 -3.43 -13.30
CA ALA A 81 -8.85 -4.03 -12.32
C ALA A 81 -9.59 -4.99 -11.38
N SER A 82 -10.82 -4.64 -11.01
CA SER A 82 -11.74 -5.52 -10.28
C SER A 82 -12.15 -6.71 -11.16
N LEU A 83 -12.46 -6.51 -12.45
CA LEU A 83 -12.80 -7.61 -13.36
C LEU A 83 -11.63 -8.59 -13.57
N LEU A 84 -10.40 -8.11 -13.76
CA LEU A 84 -9.22 -8.99 -13.89
C LEU A 84 -8.95 -9.76 -12.58
N SER A 85 -9.11 -9.11 -11.44
CA SER A 85 -8.95 -9.76 -10.13
C SER A 85 -10.03 -10.81 -9.89
N LEU A 86 -11.28 -10.52 -10.26
CA LEU A 86 -12.40 -11.47 -10.20
C LEU A 86 -12.18 -12.67 -11.13
N LEU A 87 -11.75 -12.43 -12.37
CA LEU A 87 -11.42 -13.50 -13.32
C LEU A 87 -10.26 -14.35 -12.80
N LYS A 88 -9.17 -13.73 -12.33
CA LYS A 88 -8.02 -14.44 -11.78
C LYS A 88 -8.41 -15.28 -10.56
N ASN A 89 -9.19 -14.72 -9.62
CA ASN A 89 -9.63 -15.44 -8.42
C ASN A 89 -10.63 -16.56 -8.75
N LYS A 90 -11.46 -16.40 -9.79
CA LYS A 90 -12.41 -17.41 -10.26
C LYS A 90 -11.72 -18.58 -10.96
N PHE A 91 -10.66 -18.32 -11.74
CA PHE A 91 -9.91 -19.36 -12.45
C PHE A 91 -8.75 -19.95 -11.64
N PHE A 92 -8.23 -19.22 -10.65
CA PHE A 92 -7.16 -19.65 -9.77
C PHE A 92 -7.55 -19.42 -8.31
N ASN A 93 -8.33 -20.33 -7.73
CA ASN A 93 -8.54 -20.35 -6.30
C ASN A 93 -7.26 -20.87 -5.61
N LEU A 94 -6.47 -19.95 -5.07
CA LEU A 94 -5.22 -20.25 -4.37
C LEU A 94 -5.43 -20.55 -2.87
N GLN A 95 -6.65 -20.40 -2.34
CA GLN A 95 -6.95 -20.60 -0.92
C GLN A 95 -7.23 -22.08 -0.63
N ASN A 96 -6.18 -22.90 -0.57
CA ASN A 96 -6.24 -24.23 0.04
C ASN A 96 -5.27 -24.32 1.23
N GLU A 97 -5.55 -25.23 2.15
CA GLU A 97 -4.80 -25.41 3.40
C GLU A 97 -3.32 -25.80 3.16
N MET A 98 -3.00 -26.44 2.03
CA MET A 98 -1.61 -26.77 1.70
C MET A 98 -0.80 -25.52 1.31
N ARG A 99 -1.42 -24.53 0.67
CA ARG A 99 -0.79 -23.25 0.31
C ARG A 99 -0.78 -22.25 1.46
N SER A 100 -1.68 -22.38 2.44
CA SER A 100 -1.64 -21.53 3.64
C SER A 100 -0.34 -21.73 4.43
N LYS A 101 0.26 -22.93 4.41
CA LYS A 101 1.60 -23.20 4.96
C LYS A 101 2.71 -22.43 4.23
N GLN A 102 2.68 -22.40 2.90
CA GLN A 102 3.64 -21.61 2.10
C GLN A 102 3.50 -20.10 2.35
N VAL A 103 2.25 -19.61 2.44
CA VAL A 103 1.97 -18.21 2.81
C VAL A 103 2.43 -17.94 4.24
N ALA A 104 2.26 -18.89 5.16
CA ALA A 104 2.70 -18.73 6.54
C ALA A 104 4.24 -18.64 6.66
N GLU A 105 4.96 -19.48 5.93
CA GLU A 105 6.42 -19.43 5.85
C GLU A 105 6.95 -18.15 5.16
N GLN A 106 6.21 -17.57 4.21
CA GLN A 106 6.62 -16.33 3.53
C GLN A 106 6.25 -15.05 4.28
N HIS A 107 5.14 -15.05 5.03
CA HIS A 107 4.63 -13.86 5.73
C HIS A 107 4.87 -13.84 7.24
N TYR A 108 5.15 -14.98 7.87
CA TYR A 108 5.34 -15.07 9.33
C TYR A 108 6.68 -15.68 9.75
N ASN A 109 7.64 -15.85 8.84
CA ASN A 109 9.01 -16.23 9.21
C ASN A 109 9.84 -15.02 9.68
N LEU A 110 9.20 -14.15 10.47
CA LEU A 110 9.85 -13.16 11.30
C LEU A 110 10.02 -13.81 12.67
N GLY A 111 11.25 -13.89 13.17
CA GLY A 111 11.53 -14.55 14.45
C GLY A 111 10.74 -13.94 15.61
N ASN A 112 10.47 -14.76 16.64
CA ASN A 112 9.75 -14.32 17.84
C ASN A 112 10.38 -13.10 18.54
N ASP A 113 11.68 -12.85 18.32
CA ASP A 113 12.40 -11.71 18.87
C ASP A 113 11.79 -10.37 18.43
N LEU A 114 11.35 -10.25 17.17
CA LEU A 114 10.68 -9.04 16.66
C LEU A 114 9.35 -8.83 17.38
N TYR A 115 8.55 -9.89 17.48
CA TYR A 115 7.23 -9.82 18.10
C TYR A 115 7.34 -9.55 19.61
N ALA A 116 8.32 -10.12 20.30
CA ALA A 116 8.57 -9.86 21.71
C ALA A 116 8.95 -8.39 21.95
N ALA A 117 9.75 -7.80 21.06
CA ALA A 117 10.10 -6.38 21.12
C ALA A 117 8.90 -5.45 20.83
N MET A 118 7.93 -5.90 20.01
CA MET A 118 6.79 -5.08 19.57
C MET A 118 5.53 -5.21 20.44
N LEU A 119 5.19 -6.42 20.90
CA LEU A 119 3.88 -6.76 21.47
C LEU A 119 3.85 -6.76 23.02
N GLY A 120 5.01 -6.67 23.66
CA GLY A 120 5.11 -6.77 25.12
C GLY A 120 4.78 -8.16 25.66
N THR A 121 4.55 -8.25 26.98
CA THR A 121 4.52 -9.53 27.70
C THR A 121 3.35 -10.45 27.35
N SER A 122 2.22 -9.90 26.89
CA SER A 122 1.05 -10.70 26.52
C SER A 122 1.20 -11.37 25.15
N MET A 123 2.15 -10.91 24.32
CA MET A 123 2.32 -11.34 22.92
C MET A 123 1.03 -11.22 22.08
N ALA A 124 0.09 -10.38 22.52
CA ALA A 124 -1.21 -10.24 21.88
C ALA A 124 -1.10 -9.38 20.62
N TYR A 125 -1.16 -9.99 19.43
CA TYR A 125 -1.24 -9.27 18.16
C TYR A 125 -2.69 -9.08 17.71
N THR A 126 -3.45 -8.42 18.57
CA THR A 126 -4.86 -8.07 18.37
C THR A 126 -5.09 -6.66 18.94
N CYS A 127 -6.20 -6.03 18.56
CA CYS A 127 -6.64 -4.83 19.24
C CYS A 127 -6.80 -5.12 20.75
N GLY A 128 -6.20 -4.27 21.58
CA GLY A 128 -6.30 -4.30 23.04
C GLY A 128 -7.36 -3.36 23.58
#